data_AF-A0A9W3S765-F1
#
_entry.id   AF-A0A9W3S765-F1
#
_cell.length_a   1.000
_cell.length_b   1.000
_cell.length_c   1.000
_cell.angle_alpha   90.00
_cell.angle_beta   90.00
_cell.angle_gamma   90.00
#
_symmetry.space_group_name_H-M   'P 1'
#
loop_
_entity.id
_entity.type
_entity.pdbx_description
1 polymer ?
#
loop_
_entity_poly.entity_id
_entity_poly.type
_entity_poly.pdbx_seq_one_letter_code
_entity_poly.pdbx_strand_id
1 'polypeptide(L)'
;MLKLLQTMKATKWQVYQKVKFPAVLPYFFSGLKIAVTYSVMGAIIGEWLGASEGLGVMLTRATKSFLTARVFGVAAIIVIVTLCLYFIVEFMARITAPWIYRKDGRK
;
A
#
# COMPACT_ATOMS: atom_id res chain seq x y z
N MET A 1 -8.90 28.54 6.34
CA MET A 1 -7.43 28.45 6.45
C MET A 1 -6.67 29.18 5.35
N LEU A 2 -6.95 28.94 4.05
CA LEU A 2 -6.23 29.63 2.96
C LEU A 2 -6.37 31.17 2.99
N LYS A 3 -7.57 31.69 3.30
CA LYS A 3 -7.80 33.14 3.48
C LYS A 3 -7.01 33.76 4.63
N LEU A 4 -6.75 33.01 5.71
CA LEU A 4 -5.96 33.46 6.88
C LEU A 4 -4.46 33.56 6.56
N LEU A 5 -3.92 32.62 5.79
CA LEU A 5 -2.51 32.63 5.36
C LEU A 5 -2.19 33.73 4.34
N GLN A 6 -3.18 34.10 3.53
CA GLN A 6 -3.05 35.26 2.64
C GLN A 6 -2.95 36.57 3.44
N THR A 7 -3.69 36.70 4.54
CA THR A 7 -3.59 37.87 5.44
C THR A 7 -2.25 37.94 6.16
N MET A 8 -1.60 36.80 6.43
CA MET A 8 -0.28 36.72 7.09
C MET A 8 0.92 36.92 6.15
N LYS A 9 0.72 37.33 4.88
CA LYS A 9 1.78 37.46 3.85
C LYS A 9 2.66 36.19 3.72
N ALA A 10 2.10 35.01 3.96
CA ALA A 10 2.86 33.76 3.84
C ALA A 10 3.30 33.54 2.39
N THR A 11 4.58 33.25 2.17
CA THR A 11 5.11 32.99 0.83
C THR A 11 4.46 31.73 0.26
N LYS A 12 4.24 31.66 -1.06
CA LYS A 12 3.61 30.50 -1.73
C LYS A 12 4.24 29.18 -1.28
N TRP A 13 5.55 29.17 -1.06
CA TRP A 13 6.30 27.99 -0.62
C TRP A 13 6.00 27.52 0.80
N GLN A 14 5.78 28.46 1.73
CA GLN A 14 5.36 28.14 3.10
C GLN A 14 3.96 27.54 3.13
N VAL A 15 3.05 28.01 2.27
CA VAL A 15 1.69 27.44 2.14
C VAL A 15 1.75 26.01 1.57
N TYR A 16 2.61 25.76 0.58
CA TYR A 16 2.77 24.42 -0.01
C TYR A 16 3.30 23.41 1.01
N GLN A 17 4.41 23.70 1.69
CA GLN A 17 5.01 22.75 2.63
C GLN A 17 4.18 22.57 3.91
N LYS A 18 3.60 23.63 4.48
CA LYS A 18 2.96 23.54 5.80
C LYS A 18 1.47 23.20 5.75
N VAL A 19 0.79 23.42 4.63
CA VAL A 19 -0.66 23.20 4.54
C VAL A 19 -1.03 22.16 3.50
N LYS A 20 -0.53 22.29 2.27
CA LYS A 20 -0.90 21.36 1.20
C LYS A 20 -0.23 19.99 1.38
N PHE A 21 1.07 19.96 1.69
CA PHE A 21 1.82 18.71 1.85
C PHE A 21 1.24 17.79 2.95
N PRO A 22 1.06 18.23 4.21
CA PRO A 22 0.48 17.38 5.25
C PRO A 22 -1.00 17.03 5.01
N ALA A 23 -1.74 17.84 4.25
CA ALA A 23 -3.13 17.56 3.90
C ALA A 23 -3.27 16.47 2.82
N VAL A 24 -2.29 16.32 1.92
CA VAL A 24 -2.31 15.32 0.83
C VAL A 24 -1.68 13.99 1.25
N LEU A 25 -0.75 13.99 2.21
CA LEU A 25 -0.15 12.78 2.78
C LEU A 25 -1.14 11.62 3.09
N PRO A 26 -2.31 11.83 3.75
CA PRO A 26 -3.26 10.73 3.99
C PRO A 26 -3.77 10.09 2.70
N TYR A 27 -4.12 10.92 1.71
CA TYR A 27 -4.63 10.45 0.43
C TYR A 27 -3.55 9.72 -0.37
N PHE A 28 -2.30 10.19 -0.30
CA PHE A 28 -1.16 9.52 -0.91
C PHE A 28 -0.94 8.13 -0.31
N PHE A 29 -0.94 7.99 1.02
CA PHE A 29 -0.78 6.67 1.66
C PHE A 29 -1.96 5.73 1.40
N SER A 30 -3.19 6.24 1.32
CA SER A 30 -4.34 5.43 0.90
C SER A 30 -4.18 4.91 -0.54
N GLY A 31 -3.71 5.76 -1.46
CA GLY A 31 -3.39 5.33 -2.82
C GLY A 31 -2.25 4.31 -2.86
N LEU A 32 -1.21 4.50 -2.05
CA LEU A 32 -0.07 3.60 -1.95
C LEU A 32 -0.49 2.21 -1.46
N LYS A 33 -1.38 2.14 -0.45
CA LYS A 33 -1.94 0.87 0.04
C LYS A 33 -2.66 0.08 -1.06
N ILE A 34 -3.42 0.77 -1.92
CA ILE A 34 -4.10 0.15 -3.06
C ILE A 34 -3.05 -0.35 -4.07
N ALA A 35 -2.07 0.49 -4.41
CA ALA A 35 -0.99 0.15 -5.35
C ALA A 35 -0.19 -1.09 -4.92
N VAL A 36 0.05 -1.28 -3.61
CA VAL A 36 0.75 -2.45 -3.07
C VAL A 36 0.01 -3.75 -3.38
N THR A 37 -1.31 -3.79 -3.16
CA THR A 37 -2.13 -4.97 -3.48
C THR A 37 -2.10 -5.26 -4.99
N TYR A 38 -2.21 -4.22 -5.83
CA TYR A 38 -2.10 -4.37 -7.28
C TYR A 38 -0.70 -4.79 -7.75
N SER A 39 0.35 -4.38 -7.05
CA SER A 39 1.72 -4.78 -7.37
C SER A 39 1.93 -6.28 -7.18
N VAL A 40 1.36 -6.87 -6.12
CA VAL A 40 1.41 -8.33 -5.92
C VAL A 40 0.67 -9.04 -7.05
N MET A 41 -0.51 -8.56 -7.43
CA MET A 41 -1.25 -9.12 -8.57
C MET A 41 -0.43 -9.03 -9.87
N GLY A 42 0.22 -7.89 -10.12
CA GLY A 42 1.10 -7.70 -11.28
C GLY A 42 2.32 -8.63 -11.26
N ALA A 43 2.90 -8.88 -10.09
CA ALA A 43 4.00 -9.83 -9.92
C ALA A 43 3.56 -11.25 -10.27
N ILE A 44 2.39 -11.69 -9.80
CA ILE A 44 1.83 -13.01 -10.12
C ILE A 44 1.58 -13.17 -11.63
N ILE A 45 1.01 -12.14 -12.27
CA ILE A 45 0.79 -12.15 -13.72
C ILE A 45 2.14 -12.17 -14.47
N GLY A 46 3.12 -11.39 -14.01
CA GLY A 46 4.47 -11.38 -14.59
C GLY A 46 5.17 -12.73 -14.46
N GLU A 47 5.01 -13.40 -13.32
CA GLU A 47 5.50 -14.75 -13.09
C GLU A 47 4.87 -15.76 -14.07
N TRP A 48 3.58 -15.63 -14.39
CA TRP A 48 2.91 -16.51 -15.36
C TRP A 48 3.40 -16.36 -16.79
N LEU A 49 3.85 -15.16 -17.20
CA LEU A 49 4.21 -14.87 -18.58
C LEU A 49 5.56 -15.44 -19.01
N GLY A 50 6.45 -15.76 -18.07
CA GLY A 50 7.78 -16.27 -18.44
C GLY A 50 8.69 -16.68 -17.30
N ALA A 51 8.24 -16.65 -16.05
CA ALA A 51 9.07 -17.15 -14.96
C ALA A 51 9.04 -18.68 -14.93
N SER A 52 10.21 -19.29 -14.78
CA SER A 52 10.33 -20.74 -14.60
C SER A 52 10.10 -21.16 -13.14
N GLU A 53 10.21 -20.22 -12.22
CA GLU A 53 10.05 -20.40 -10.77
C GLU A 53 9.34 -19.18 -10.19
N GLY A 54 8.57 -19.38 -9.12
CA GLY A 54 7.78 -18.32 -8.49
C GLY A 54 6.56 -18.87 -7.75
N LEU A 55 5.95 -18.05 -6.88
CA LEU A 55 4.77 -18.45 -6.11
C LEU A 55 3.56 -18.63 -7.03
N GLY A 56 3.37 -17.73 -8.00
CA GLY A 56 2.32 -17.82 -9.01
C GLY A 56 2.51 -19.02 -9.95
N VAL A 57 3.75 -19.35 -10.31
CA VAL A 57 4.07 -20.53 -11.13
C VAL A 57 3.81 -21.82 -10.34
N MET A 58 4.20 -21.85 -9.06
CA MET A 58 3.97 -22.99 -8.18
C MET A 58 2.49 -23.24 -7.94
N LEU A 59 1.69 -22.17 -7.79
CA LEU A 59 0.23 -22.24 -7.69
C LEU A 59 -0.37 -22.87 -8.95
N THR A 60 0.03 -22.39 -10.13
CA THR A 60 -0.46 -22.92 -11.41
C THR A 60 -0.06 -24.39 -11.60
N ARG A 61 1.17 -24.77 -11.26
CA ARG A 61 1.63 -26.17 -11.30
C ARG A 61 0.82 -27.06 -10.36
N ALA A 62 0.61 -26.62 -9.12
CA ALA A 62 -0.19 -27.37 -8.13
C ALA A 62 -1.64 -27.56 -8.58
N THR A 63 -2.25 -26.53 -9.19
CA THR A 63 -3.60 -26.61 -9.77
C THR A 63 -3.65 -27.58 -10.93
N LYS A 64 -2.64 -27.58 -11.82
CA LYS A 64 -2.55 -28.51 -12.96
C LYS A 64 -2.35 -29.97 -12.51
N SER A 65 -1.66 -30.19 -11.40
CA SER A 65 -1.49 -31.52 -10.81
C SER A 65 -2.66 -31.97 -9.93
N PHE A 66 -3.71 -31.17 -9.76
CA PHE A 66 -4.84 -31.42 -8.86
C PHE A 66 -4.45 -31.66 -7.39
N LEU A 67 -3.26 -31.20 -6.95
CA LEU A 67 -2.85 -31.23 -5.55
C LEU A 67 -3.46 -30.04 -4.79
N THR A 68 -4.72 -30.17 -4.39
CA THR A 68 -5.47 -29.12 -3.67
C THR A 68 -4.78 -28.68 -2.38
N ALA A 69 -4.21 -29.61 -1.60
CA ALA A 69 -3.44 -29.29 -0.41
C ALA A 69 -2.28 -28.31 -0.68
N ARG A 70 -1.60 -28.48 -1.82
CA ARG A 70 -0.48 -27.62 -2.23
C ARG A 70 -0.97 -26.26 -2.74
N VAL A 71 -2.12 -26.22 -3.41
CA VAL A 71 -2.78 -24.96 -3.84
C VAL A 71 -3.10 -24.09 -2.63
N PHE A 72 -3.72 -24.65 -1.59
CA PHE A 72 -4.02 -23.89 -0.37
C PHE A 72 -2.75 -23.43 0.37
N GLY A 73 -1.71 -24.27 0.42
CA GLY A 73 -0.43 -23.88 1.01
C GLY A 73 0.21 -22.68 0.31
N VAL A 74 0.27 -22.70 -1.02
CA VAL A 74 0.83 -21.60 -1.81
C VAL A 74 -0.03 -20.34 -1.71
N ALA A 75 -1.37 -20.48 -1.77
CA ALA A 75 -2.28 -19.35 -1.61
C ALA A 75 -2.13 -18.69 -0.22
N ALA A 76 -1.99 -19.48 0.85
CA ALA A 76 -1.74 -18.96 2.19
C ALA A 76 -0.43 -18.15 2.25
N ILE A 77 0.65 -18.64 1.62
CA ILE A 77 1.91 -17.90 1.53
C ILE A 77 1.74 -16.57 0.78
N ILE A 78 1.04 -16.57 -0.36
CA ILE A 78 0.76 -15.35 -1.13
C ILE A 78 0.00 -14.33 -0.29
N VAL A 79 -1.03 -14.77 0.46
CA VAL A 79 -1.79 -13.90 1.37
C VAL A 79 -0.90 -13.33 2.46
N ILE A 80 -0.06 -14.16 3.10
CA ILE A 80 0.88 -13.72 4.14
C ILE A 80 1.85 -12.67 3.60
N VAL A 81 2.44 -12.90 2.42
CA VAL A 81 3.36 -11.95 1.77
C VAL A 81 2.64 -10.63 1.45
N THR A 82 1.42 -10.71 0.91
CA THR A 82 0.61 -9.52 0.60
C THR A 82 0.30 -8.71 1.85
N LEU A 83 -0.12 -9.38 2.93
CA LEU A 83 -0.38 -8.73 4.21
C LEU A 83 0.88 -8.13 4.82
N CYS A 84 2.02 -8.82 4.77
CA CYS A 84 3.31 -8.28 5.21
C CYS A 84 3.66 -6.98 4.46
N LEU A 85 3.53 -6.97 3.13
CA LEU A 85 3.76 -5.75 2.33
C LEU A 85 2.80 -4.62 2.70
N TYR A 86 1.51 -4.94 2.89
CA TYR A 86 0.52 -3.98 3.34
C TYR A 86 0.88 -3.37 4.71
N PHE A 87 1.26 -4.21 5.68
CA PHE A 87 1.65 -3.75 7.01
C PHE A 87 2.92 -2.91 6.99
N ILE A 88 3.90 -3.23 6.14
CA ILE A 88 5.10 -2.39 5.95
C ILE A 88 4.69 -0.98 5.50
N VAL A 89 3.79 -0.90 4.52
CA VAL A 89 3.29 0.39 4.00
C VAL A 89 2.46 1.13 5.05
N GLU A 90 1.64 0.42 5.82
CA GLU A 90 0.91 1.02 6.93
C GLU A 90 1.84 1.55 8.02
N PHE A 91 2.88 0.80 8.36
CA PHE A 91 3.88 1.20 9.34
C PHE A 91 4.64 2.45 8.89
N MET A 92 5.05 2.49 7.62
CA MET A 92 5.65 3.68 7.01
C MET A 92 4.70 4.88 7.07
N ALA A 93 3.42 4.68 6.77
CA ALA A 93 2.40 5.73 6.85
C ALA A 93 2.22 6.26 8.29
N ARG A 94 2.26 5.38 9.30
CA ARG A 94 2.18 5.79 10.71
C ARG A 94 3.38 6.61 11.17
N ILE A 95 4.59 6.28 10.70
CA ILE A 95 5.81 7.03 11.04
C ILE A 95 5.80 8.43 10.41
N THR A 96 5.40 8.52 9.14
CA THR A 96 5.44 9.79 8.39
C THR A 96 4.27 10.70 8.66
N ALA A 97 3.11 10.17 9.06
CA ALA A 97 1.92 10.96 9.34
C ALA A 97 1.28 10.65 10.72
N PRO A 98 2.02 10.76 11.83
CA PRO A 98 1.53 10.41 13.17
C PRO A 98 0.37 11.31 13.63
N TRP A 99 0.25 12.53 13.08
CA TRP A 99 -0.82 13.48 13.41
C TRP A 99 -2.20 13.06 12.87
N ILE A 100 -2.26 12.14 11.91
CA ILE A 100 -3.50 11.66 11.30
C ILE A 100 -4.16 10.62 12.20
N TYR A 101 -3.36 9.77 12.84
CA TYR A 101 -3.85 8.75 13.77
C TYR A 101 -4.31 9.32 15.12
N ARG A 102 -4.09 10.63 15.36
CA ARG A 102 -4.47 11.33 16.60
C ARG A 102 -5.93 11.84 16.62
N LYS A 103 -6.73 11.55 15.58
CA LYS A 103 -8.08 12.13 15.40
C LYS A 103 -9.26 11.15 15.44
N ASP A 104 -9.07 9.94 15.93
CA ASP A 104 -10.17 8.95 16.10
C ASP A 104 -10.58 8.74 17.57
N GLY A 105 -10.52 9.81 18.36
CA GLY A 105 -10.82 9.80 19.81
C GLY A 105 -12.06 10.59 20.23
N ARG A 106 -12.92 11.00 19.30
CA ARG A 106 -14.22 11.60 19.63
C ARG A 106 -15.28 11.11 18.65
N LYS A 107 -15.87 9.96 18.99
CA LYS A 107 -17.28 9.73 18.74
C LYS A 107 -18.07 10.41 19.85
#